data_AF-A0A0B1SXP7-F1
#
_entry.id   AF-A0A0B1SXP7-F1
#
_cell.length_a   1.000
_cell.length_b   1.000
_cell.length_c   1.000
_cell.angle_alpha   90.00
_cell.angle_beta   90.00
_cell.angle_gamma   90.00
#
_symmetry.space_group_name_H-M   'P 1'
#
loop_
_entity.id
_entity.type
_entity.pdbx_description
1 polymer ?
#
loop_
_entity_poly.entity_id
_entity_poly.type
_entity_poly.pdbx_seq_one_letter_code
_entity_poly.pdbx_strand_id
1 'polypeptide(L)'
;MNRAHSPGATDFFDNIHRTFSGLNSRLEKNVQEHLRNVYATVAVGVLAAATGAAIHLFTNLLRANFLMAFASIGVMFTLISTPHTRENEKKRLGLFLAFCGISGLSLGPLLERVIEIDPSVILTALLATTTVFGCFSLVALHAPSTKYIHMGGTLASASLCLLFAAFFASYYVIIIGGSSFALLILQHFFL
;
A
#
# COMPACT_ATOMS: atom_id res chain seq x y z
N MET A 1 -9.00 -64.31 -9.63
CA MET A 1 -9.15 -63.47 -8.41
C MET A 1 -9.38 -62.04 -8.87
N ASN A 2 -10.65 -61.68 -9.11
CA ASN A 2 -11.06 -60.39 -9.67
C ASN A 2 -10.95 -59.31 -8.58
N ARG A 3 -10.03 -58.36 -8.75
CA ARG A 3 -10.05 -57.13 -7.95
C ARG A 3 -11.10 -56.20 -8.56
N ALA A 4 -12.19 -55.98 -7.82
CA ALA A 4 -13.18 -54.98 -8.16
C ALA A 4 -12.50 -53.60 -8.20
N HIS A 5 -12.30 -53.08 -9.41
CA HIS A 5 -11.92 -51.69 -9.65
C HIS A 5 -13.15 -50.85 -9.31
N SER A 6 -13.11 -50.11 -8.20
CA SER A 6 -14.15 -49.15 -7.83
C SER A 6 -13.86 -47.84 -8.58
N PRO A 7 -14.54 -47.53 -9.71
CA PRO A 7 -14.20 -46.41 -10.57
C PRO A 7 -15.06 -45.21 -10.17
N GLY A 8 -14.46 -44.11 -9.72
CA GLY A 8 -15.21 -42.86 -9.60
C GLY A 8 -14.73 -41.91 -8.51
N ALA A 9 -14.41 -42.38 -7.30
CA ALA A 9 -13.98 -41.50 -6.22
C ALA A 9 -12.47 -41.27 -6.23
N THR A 10 -11.66 -42.33 -6.26
CA THR A 10 -10.19 -42.23 -6.24
C THR A 10 -9.65 -41.49 -7.46
N ASP A 11 -10.20 -41.77 -8.64
CA ASP A 11 -9.78 -41.08 -9.88
C ASP A 11 -10.15 -39.58 -9.85
N PHE A 12 -11.29 -39.21 -9.26
CA PHE A 12 -11.71 -37.82 -9.11
C PHE A 12 -10.82 -37.07 -8.13
N PHE A 13 -10.54 -37.65 -6.95
CA PHE A 13 -9.65 -37.06 -5.96
C PHE A 13 -8.19 -36.97 -6.48
N ASP A 14 -7.70 -37.97 -7.21
CA ASP A 14 -6.38 -37.95 -7.83
C ASP A 14 -6.29 -36.91 -8.96
N ASN A 15 -7.35 -36.75 -9.75
CA ASN A 15 -7.39 -35.73 -10.80
C ASN A 15 -7.42 -34.32 -10.21
N ILE A 16 -8.14 -34.10 -9.10
CA ILE A 16 -8.12 -32.84 -8.34
C ILE A 16 -6.72 -32.60 -7.77
N HIS A 17 -6.11 -33.61 -7.14
CA HIS A 17 -4.78 -33.47 -6.56
C HIS A 17 -3.71 -33.14 -7.62
N ARG A 18 -3.75 -33.80 -8.77
CA ARG A 18 -2.86 -33.53 -9.91
C ARG A 18 -3.08 -32.13 -10.50
N THR A 19 -4.32 -31.69 -10.59
CA THR A 19 -4.66 -30.34 -11.05
C THR A 19 -4.16 -29.29 -10.05
N PHE A 20 -4.32 -29.53 -8.74
CA PHE A 20 -3.86 -28.64 -7.69
C PHE A 20 -2.32 -28.58 -7.62
N SER A 21 -1.62 -29.71 -7.77
CA SER A 21 -0.16 -29.76 -7.84
C SER A 21 0.38 -29.11 -9.11
N GLY A 22 -0.30 -29.31 -10.24
CA GLY A 22 0.02 -28.67 -11.52
C GLY A 22 -0.14 -27.17 -11.45
N LEU A 23 -1.24 -26.68 -10.88
CA LEU A 23 -1.49 -25.27 -10.61
C LEU A 23 -0.46 -24.70 -9.65
N ASN A 24 -0.13 -25.38 -8.53
CA ASN A 24 0.90 -24.91 -7.60
C ASN A 24 2.22 -24.65 -8.31
N SER A 25 2.71 -25.61 -9.11
CA SER A 25 4.00 -25.50 -9.77
C SER A 25 4.07 -24.38 -10.82
N ARG A 26 2.95 -24.08 -11.48
CA ARG A 26 2.82 -23.05 -12.54
C ARG A 26 2.55 -21.66 -11.97
N LEU A 27 1.72 -21.59 -10.94
CA LEU A 27 1.30 -20.36 -10.27
C LEU A 27 2.45 -19.79 -9.44
N GLU A 28 3.20 -20.64 -8.73
CA GLU A 28 4.31 -20.20 -7.87
C GLU A 28 5.37 -19.42 -8.64
N LYS A 29 5.76 -19.89 -9.83
CA LYS A 29 6.78 -19.20 -10.65
C LYS A 29 6.28 -17.88 -11.23
N ASN A 30 5.07 -17.85 -11.80
CA ASN A 30 4.53 -16.63 -12.42
C ASN A 30 4.16 -15.57 -11.37
N VAL A 31 3.61 -15.97 -10.23
CA VAL A 31 3.18 -15.04 -9.18
C VAL A 31 4.39 -14.45 -8.46
N GLN A 32 5.43 -15.25 -8.18
CA GLN A 32 6.64 -14.74 -7.54
C GLN A 32 7.37 -13.71 -8.42
N GLU A 33 7.42 -13.94 -9.73
CA GLU A 33 7.99 -12.99 -10.70
C GLU A 33 7.18 -11.69 -10.79
N HIS A 34 5.85 -11.81 -10.83
CA HIS A 34 4.96 -10.64 -10.82
C HIS A 34 5.09 -9.84 -9.51
N LEU A 35 5.05 -10.51 -8.36
CA LEU A 35 5.21 -9.89 -7.05
C LEU A 35 6.56 -9.18 -6.93
N ARG A 36 7.65 -9.83 -7.35
CA ARG A 36 8.98 -9.23 -7.35
C ARG A 36 9.01 -7.91 -8.12
N ASN A 37 8.41 -7.88 -9.31
CA ASN A 37 8.30 -6.65 -10.08
C ASN A 37 7.46 -5.61 -9.35
N VAL A 38 6.30 -5.98 -8.79
CA VAL A 38 5.45 -5.04 -8.03
C VAL A 38 6.20 -4.46 -6.82
N TYR A 39 6.84 -5.29 -5.99
CA TYR A 39 7.62 -4.83 -4.84
C TYR A 39 8.78 -3.92 -5.24
N ALA A 40 9.47 -4.23 -6.35
CA ALA A 40 10.51 -3.35 -6.89
C ALA A 40 9.94 -1.99 -7.31
N THR A 41 8.79 -1.97 -8.00
CA THR A 41 8.15 -0.71 -8.42
C THR A 41 7.68 0.13 -7.23
N VAL A 42 7.13 -0.49 -6.19
CA VAL A 42 6.75 0.19 -4.94
C VAL A 42 7.99 0.78 -4.25
N ALA A 43 9.09 0.04 -4.16
CA ALA A 43 10.33 0.54 -3.56
C ALA A 43 10.88 1.77 -4.31
N VAL A 44 10.91 1.73 -5.65
CA VAL A 44 11.33 2.88 -6.47
C VAL A 44 10.33 4.04 -6.32
N GLY A 45 9.03 3.77 -6.19
CA GLY A 45 8.01 4.77 -5.90
C GLY A 45 8.20 5.46 -4.55
N VAL A 46 8.54 4.72 -3.49
CA VAL A 46 8.86 5.27 -2.17
C VAL A 46 10.10 6.16 -2.23
N LEU A 47 11.14 5.77 -2.96
CA LEU A 47 12.34 6.61 -3.18
C LEU A 47 12.00 7.90 -3.93
N ALA A 48 11.17 7.81 -4.97
CA ALA A 48 10.70 8.98 -5.71
C ALA A 48 9.85 9.92 -4.83
N ALA A 49 8.95 9.36 -4.01
CA ALA A 49 8.14 10.13 -3.06
C ALA A 49 9.00 10.79 -1.97
N ALA A 50 9.98 10.07 -1.42
CA ALA A 50 10.91 10.62 -0.43
C ALA A 50 11.76 11.76 -1.03
N THR A 51 12.21 11.61 -2.27
CA THR A 51 12.94 12.66 -3.00
C THR A 51 12.03 13.87 -3.23
N GLY A 52 10.77 13.67 -3.61
CA GLY A 52 9.78 14.74 -3.74
C GLY A 52 9.53 15.48 -2.43
N ALA A 53 9.33 14.76 -1.33
CA ALA A 53 9.17 15.34 0.00
C ALA A 53 10.40 16.15 0.44
N ALA A 54 11.61 15.66 0.17
CA ALA A 54 12.85 16.37 0.48
C ALA A 54 13.00 17.67 -0.33
N ILE A 55 12.65 17.65 -1.62
CA ILE A 55 12.66 18.85 -2.47
C ILE A 55 11.69 19.92 -1.96
N HIS A 56 10.53 19.51 -1.44
CA HIS A 56 9.58 20.42 -0.81
C HIS A 56 10.15 21.10 0.45
N LEU A 57 10.88 20.37 1.30
CA LEU A 57 11.50 20.97 2.49
C LEU A 57 12.51 22.07 2.16
N PHE A 58 13.26 21.93 1.06
CA PHE A 58 14.29 22.90 0.67
C PHE A 58 13.75 24.11 -0.11
N THR A 59 12.65 23.92 -0.82
CA THR A 59 12.04 24.98 -1.62
C THR A 59 10.76 25.37 -0.90
N ASN A 60 10.73 26.53 -0.20
CA ASN A 60 9.56 27.12 0.47
C ASN A 60 8.39 27.32 -0.54
N LEU A 61 7.79 26.23 -1.01
CA LEU A 61 6.90 26.17 -2.17
C LEU A 61 5.45 26.38 -1.74
N LEU A 62 5.23 27.21 -0.72
CA LEU A 62 3.93 27.72 -0.28
C LEU A 62 3.14 28.42 -1.42
N ARG A 63 3.79 28.72 -2.55
CA ARG A 63 3.15 29.30 -3.76
C ARG A 63 2.72 28.28 -4.81
N ALA A 64 3.10 27.01 -4.71
CA ALA A 64 2.90 26.00 -5.76
C ALA A 64 1.77 24.99 -5.51
N ASN A 65 0.89 25.21 -4.52
CA ASN A 65 -0.31 24.38 -4.34
C ASN A 65 -1.14 24.28 -5.64
N PHE A 66 -1.20 25.36 -6.43
CA PHE A 66 -1.88 25.37 -7.71
C PHE A 66 -1.16 24.53 -8.78
N LEU A 67 0.18 24.56 -8.83
CA LEU A 67 0.98 23.76 -9.75
C LEU A 67 0.92 22.27 -9.42
N MET A 68 0.90 21.90 -8.13
CA MET A 68 0.74 20.50 -7.70
C MET A 68 -0.67 19.98 -8.04
N ALA A 69 -1.71 20.80 -7.90
CA ALA A 69 -3.06 20.44 -8.31
C ALA A 69 -3.16 20.22 -9.83
N PHE A 70 -2.61 21.14 -10.64
CA PHE A 70 -2.54 20.98 -12.10
C PHE A 70 -1.64 19.81 -12.53
N ALA A 71 -0.52 19.57 -11.84
CA ALA A 71 0.37 18.45 -12.10
C ALA A 71 -0.28 17.10 -11.75
N SER A 72 -1.00 17.02 -10.63
CA SER A 72 -1.78 15.83 -10.26
C SER A 72 -2.89 15.53 -11.27
N ILE A 73 -3.63 16.56 -11.71
CA ILE A 73 -4.65 16.43 -12.75
C ILE A 73 -4.01 16.00 -14.08
N GLY A 74 -2.90 16.62 -14.47
CA GLY A 74 -2.17 16.29 -15.70
C GLY A 74 -1.61 14.87 -15.69
N VAL A 75 -1.08 14.41 -14.57
CA VAL A 75 -0.61 13.03 -14.40
C VAL A 75 -1.77 12.05 -14.46
N MET A 76 -2.91 12.36 -13.84
CA MET A 76 -4.09 11.48 -13.87
C MET A 76 -4.70 11.39 -15.29
N PHE A 77 -4.78 12.51 -16.02
CA PHE A 77 -5.24 12.54 -17.41
C PHE A 77 -4.30 11.77 -18.34
N THR A 78 -2.98 11.93 -18.16
CA THR A 78 -1.96 11.22 -18.94
C THR A 78 -1.94 9.72 -18.61
N LEU A 79 -2.25 9.34 -17.36
CA LEU A 79 -2.39 7.95 -16.94
C LEU A 79 -3.60 7.26 -17.61
N ILE A 80 -4.74 7.95 -17.70
CA ILE A 80 -5.97 7.46 -18.35
C ILE A 80 -5.80 7.36 -19.87
N SER A 81 -5.10 8.31 -20.49
CA SER A 81 -4.87 8.33 -21.95
C SER A 81 -3.78 7.37 -22.45
N THR A 82 -3.08 6.63 -21.58
CA THR A 82 -2.02 5.70 -22.01
C THR A 82 -2.59 4.31 -22.32
N PRO A 83 -2.62 3.86 -23.60
CA PRO A 83 -3.17 2.55 -23.96
C PRO A 83 -2.31 1.36 -23.48
N HIS A 84 -2.99 0.26 -23.13
CA HIS A 84 -2.40 -0.98 -22.63
C HIS A 84 -1.59 -1.73 -23.71
N THR A 85 -0.29 -1.47 -23.80
CA THR A 85 0.63 -2.26 -24.64
C THR A 85 1.95 -2.48 -23.90
N ARG A 86 2.49 -3.70 -23.97
CA ARG A 86 3.70 -4.16 -23.22
C ARG A 86 4.96 -3.32 -23.48
N GLU A 87 5.02 -2.62 -24.61
CA GLU A 87 6.14 -1.72 -24.93
C GLU A 87 6.11 -0.41 -24.11
N ASN A 88 4.94 0.00 -23.61
CA ASN A 88 4.74 1.23 -22.82
C ASN A 88 4.80 1.00 -21.30
N GLU A 89 5.14 -0.20 -20.81
CA GLU A 89 5.23 -0.46 -19.35
C GLU A 89 6.25 0.46 -18.66
N LYS A 90 7.36 0.78 -19.33
CA LYS A 90 8.35 1.74 -18.83
C LYS A 90 7.79 3.16 -18.74
N LYS A 91 6.93 3.56 -19.69
CA LYS A 91 6.24 4.86 -19.64
C LYS A 91 5.22 4.91 -18.50
N ARG A 92 4.47 3.82 -18.29
CA ARG A 92 3.53 3.69 -17.17
C ARG A 92 4.26 3.74 -15.82
N LEU A 93 5.43 3.11 -15.74
CA LEU A 93 6.29 3.22 -14.57
C LEU A 93 6.82 4.63 -14.35
N GLY A 94 7.28 5.31 -15.40
CA GLY A 94 7.68 6.72 -15.32
C GLY A 94 6.54 7.63 -14.83
N LEU A 95 5.32 7.42 -15.33
CA LEU A 95 4.11 8.12 -14.87
C LEU A 95 3.77 7.82 -13.41
N PHE A 96 3.88 6.56 -12.99
CA PHE A 96 3.72 6.17 -11.59
C PHE A 96 4.76 6.86 -10.69
N LEU A 97 6.03 6.92 -11.10
CA LEU A 97 7.07 7.61 -10.33
C LEU A 97 6.84 9.12 -10.27
N ALA A 98 6.37 9.73 -11.36
CA ALA A 98 5.97 11.14 -11.36
C ALA A 98 4.81 11.40 -10.40
N PHE A 99 3.79 10.50 -10.39
CA PHE A 99 2.70 10.55 -9.44
C PHE A 99 3.21 10.45 -8.00
N CYS A 100 4.03 9.45 -7.69
CA CYS A 100 4.63 9.28 -6.36
C CYS A 100 5.45 10.50 -5.93
N GLY A 101 6.23 11.09 -6.84
CA GLY A 101 6.99 12.32 -6.56
C GLY A 101 6.10 13.51 -6.22
N ILE A 102 5.02 13.72 -6.97
CA ILE A 102 4.02 14.77 -6.69
C ILE A 102 3.28 14.51 -5.37
N SER A 103 2.90 13.26 -5.10
CA SER A 103 2.32 12.89 -3.80
C SER A 103 3.29 13.14 -2.64
N GLY A 104 4.59 12.86 -2.84
CA GLY A 104 5.64 13.18 -1.86
C GLY A 104 5.80 14.68 -1.62
N LEU A 105 5.73 15.49 -2.68
CA LEU A 105 5.73 16.96 -2.58
C LEU A 105 4.50 17.46 -1.79
N SER A 106 3.31 16.89 -2.04
CA SER A 106 2.09 17.24 -1.30
C SER A 106 2.12 16.83 0.18
N LEU A 107 2.96 15.87 0.57
CA LEU A 107 3.19 15.52 1.98
C LEU A 107 4.09 16.55 2.68
N GLY A 108 4.82 17.39 1.93
CA GLY A 108 5.71 18.44 2.46
C GLY A 108 5.11 19.33 3.56
N PRO A 109 3.97 20.02 3.36
CA PRO A 109 3.37 20.85 4.41
C PRO A 109 2.90 20.04 5.63
N LEU A 110 2.59 18.76 5.45
CA LEU A 110 2.27 17.87 6.56
C LEU A 110 3.54 17.52 7.36
N LEU A 111 4.66 17.29 6.67
CA LEU A 111 5.96 17.05 7.28
C LEU A 111 6.45 18.28 8.04
N GLU A 112 6.28 19.49 7.52
CA GLU A 112 6.61 20.75 8.23
C GLU A 112 5.92 20.82 9.60
N ARG A 113 4.63 20.46 9.67
CA ARG A 113 3.87 20.43 10.93
C ARG A 113 4.36 19.37 11.91
N VAL A 114 4.85 18.23 11.40
CA VAL A 114 5.42 17.17 12.25
C VAL A 114 6.80 17.57 12.75
N ILE A 115 7.61 18.26 11.93
CA ILE A 115 8.95 18.76 12.31
C ILE A 115 8.85 19.80 13.43
N GLU A 116 7.83 20.66 13.41
CA GLU A 116 7.56 21.62 14.49
C GLU A 116 7.30 20.95 15.85
N ILE A 117 6.76 19.73 15.86
CA ILE A 117 6.49 18.97 17.08
C ILE A 117 7.73 18.17 17.48
N ASP A 118 8.13 17.22 16.63
CA ASP A 118 9.35 16.42 16.82
C ASP A 118 9.82 15.82 15.47
N PRO A 119 11.04 16.16 15.01
CA PRO A 119 11.56 15.69 13.72
C PRO A 119 11.88 14.18 13.71
N SER A 120 12.07 13.56 14.88
CA SER A 120 12.44 12.14 14.99
C SER A 120 11.30 11.21 14.55
N VAL A 121 10.06 11.69 14.62
CA VAL A 121 8.84 10.93 14.26
C VAL A 121 8.84 10.55 12.77
N ILE A 122 9.39 11.39 11.90
CA ILE A 122 9.39 11.14 10.45
C ILE A 122 10.25 9.92 10.13
N LEU A 123 11.46 9.87 10.69
CA LEU A 123 12.39 8.78 10.45
C LEU A 123 11.86 7.48 11.07
N THR A 124 11.32 7.53 12.30
CA THR A 124 10.77 6.34 12.95
C THR A 124 9.54 5.81 12.23
N ALA A 125 8.66 6.68 11.72
CA ALA A 125 7.50 6.27 10.92
C ALA A 125 7.91 5.63 9.59
N LEU A 126 8.90 6.19 8.89
CA LEU A 126 9.46 5.59 7.68
C LEU A 126 10.07 4.22 7.97
N LEU A 127 10.96 4.13 8.96
CA LEU A 127 11.64 2.88 9.32
C LEU A 127 10.66 1.81 9.80
N ALA A 128 9.65 2.17 10.61
CA ALA A 128 8.62 1.25 11.05
C ALA A 128 7.81 0.71 9.85
N THR A 129 7.40 1.60 8.95
CA THR A 129 6.65 1.22 7.75
C THR A 129 7.48 0.33 6.83
N THR A 130 8.74 0.69 6.55
CA THR A 130 9.66 -0.11 5.74
C THR A 130 9.96 -1.47 6.37
N THR A 131 10.09 -1.53 7.70
CA THR A 131 10.33 -2.80 8.40
C THR A 131 9.14 -3.73 8.30
N VAL A 132 7.93 -3.23 8.59
CA VAL A 132 6.69 -4.02 8.50
C VAL A 132 6.43 -4.45 7.06
N PHE A 133 6.53 -3.52 6.11
CA PHE A 133 6.38 -3.79 4.68
C PHE A 133 7.43 -4.77 4.16
N GLY A 134 8.69 -4.60 4.57
CA GLY A 134 9.80 -5.47 4.21
C GLY A 134 9.60 -6.89 4.72
N CYS A 135 9.17 -7.04 5.98
CA CYS A 135 8.85 -8.33 6.57
C CYS A 135 7.71 -9.03 5.82
N PHE A 136 6.62 -8.31 5.52
CA PHE A 136 5.54 -8.85 4.71
C PHE A 136 5.95 -9.17 3.27
N SER A 137 6.80 -8.35 2.66
CA SER A 137 7.33 -8.59 1.31
C SER A 137 8.19 -9.85 1.28
N LEU A 138 9.00 -10.09 2.32
CA LEU A 138 9.81 -11.30 2.46
C LEU A 138 8.94 -12.54 2.65
N VAL A 139 7.92 -12.46 3.51
CA VAL A 139 6.94 -13.54 3.70
C VAL A 139 6.18 -13.84 2.41
N ALA A 140 5.79 -12.82 1.65
CA ALA A 140 5.12 -12.98 0.36
C ALA A 140 6.03 -13.59 -0.72
N LEU A 141 7.33 -13.26 -0.71
CA LEU A 141 8.28 -13.79 -1.68
C LEU A 141 8.74 -15.22 -1.36
N HIS A 142 8.75 -15.61 -0.09
CA HIS A 142 9.22 -16.92 0.40
C HIS A 142 8.09 -17.95 0.59
N ALA A 143 6.84 -17.58 0.31
CA ALA A 143 5.66 -18.41 0.52
C ALA A 143 5.38 -19.38 -0.65
N PRO A 144 5.36 -20.72 -0.45
CA PRO A 144 4.93 -21.69 -1.47
C PRO A 144 3.43 -21.56 -1.78
N SER A 145 3.08 -21.35 -3.06
CA SER A 145 1.88 -20.60 -3.47
C SER A 145 0.50 -21.18 -3.11
N THR A 146 0.39 -22.47 -2.77
CA THR A 146 -0.91 -23.08 -2.45
C THR A 146 -1.35 -22.94 -0.99
N LYS A 147 -0.44 -22.77 -0.04
CA LYS A 147 -0.80 -22.62 1.38
C LYS A 147 -1.22 -21.20 1.78
N TYR A 148 -1.01 -20.21 0.91
CA TYR A 148 -1.12 -18.79 1.27
C TYR A 148 -2.29 -18.03 0.62
N ILE A 149 -3.10 -18.68 -0.22
CA ILE A 149 -4.39 -18.12 -0.66
C ILE A 149 -5.27 -17.76 0.57
N HIS A 150 -5.18 -18.55 1.64
CA HIS A 150 -5.85 -18.26 2.91
C HIS A 150 -5.19 -17.10 3.68
N MET A 151 -3.87 -16.93 3.57
CA MET A 151 -3.15 -15.86 4.27
C MET A 151 -3.39 -14.47 3.65
N GLY A 152 -3.54 -14.39 2.34
CA GLY A 152 -3.96 -13.15 1.67
C GLY A 152 -5.33 -12.67 2.15
N GLY A 153 -6.27 -13.61 2.35
CA GLY A 153 -7.58 -13.33 2.94
C GLY A 153 -7.50 -12.86 4.39
N THR A 154 -6.71 -13.53 5.24
CA THR A 154 -6.53 -13.09 6.63
C THR A 154 -5.82 -11.75 6.74
N LEU A 155 -4.85 -11.45 5.87
CA LEU A 155 -4.14 -10.17 5.88
C LEU A 155 -5.03 -9.04 5.39
N ALA A 156 -5.82 -9.26 4.33
CA ALA A 156 -6.82 -8.30 3.87
C ALA A 156 -7.87 -8.05 4.96
N SER A 157 -8.35 -9.10 5.63
CA SER A 157 -9.32 -8.98 6.73
C SER A 157 -8.73 -8.25 7.93
N ALA A 158 -7.48 -8.53 8.31
CA ALA A 158 -6.78 -7.81 9.37
C ALA A 158 -6.58 -6.33 9.03
N SER A 159 -6.19 -5.99 7.78
CA SER A 159 -6.07 -4.61 7.34
C SER A 159 -7.41 -3.86 7.33
N LEU A 160 -8.50 -4.54 6.94
CA LEU A 160 -9.84 -3.98 6.98
C LEU A 160 -10.29 -3.75 8.42
N CYS A 161 -9.98 -4.68 9.32
CA CYS A 161 -10.26 -4.57 10.75
C CYS A 161 -9.50 -3.40 11.38
N LEU A 162 -8.21 -3.21 11.02
CA LEU A 162 -7.42 -2.05 11.45
C LEU A 162 -7.96 -0.73 10.89
N LEU A 163 -8.40 -0.69 9.63
CA LEU A 163 -9.04 0.50 9.07
C LEU A 163 -10.36 0.82 9.78
N PHE A 164 -11.17 -0.20 10.07
CA PHE A 164 -12.40 -0.04 10.83
C PHE A 164 -12.11 0.45 12.25
N ALA A 165 -11.13 -0.14 12.94
CA ALA A 165 -10.69 0.31 14.25
C ALA A 165 -10.15 1.74 14.23
N ALA A 166 -9.36 2.12 13.21
CA ALA A 166 -8.86 3.48 13.03
C ALA A 166 -9.98 4.49 12.78
N PHE A 167 -11.01 4.12 12.02
CA PHE A 167 -12.18 4.95 11.80
C PHE A 167 -12.97 5.19 13.11
N PHE A 168 -13.20 4.12 13.88
CA PHE A 168 -13.87 4.22 15.18
C PHE A 168 -13.03 5.00 16.20
N ALA A 169 -11.72 4.78 16.25
CA ALA A 169 -10.81 5.51 17.11
C ALA A 169 -10.76 7.00 16.76
N SER A 170 -10.72 7.34 15.47
CA SER A 170 -10.78 8.72 15.00
C SER A 170 -12.10 9.39 15.38
N TYR A 171 -13.24 8.70 15.20
CA TYR A 171 -14.54 9.18 15.65
C TYR A 171 -14.60 9.40 17.17
N TYR A 172 -14.04 8.48 17.95
CA TYR A 172 -13.97 8.59 19.42
C TYR A 172 -13.05 9.73 19.88
N VAL A 173 -11.90 9.94 19.21
CA VAL A 173 -10.98 11.06 19.45
C VAL A 173 -11.62 12.40 19.10
N ILE A 174 -12.39 12.47 18.00
CA ILE A 174 -13.14 13.68 17.63
C ILE A 174 -14.20 14.01 18.69
N ILE A 175 -14.92 13.00 19.20
CA ILE A 175 -15.92 13.23 20.26
C ILE A 175 -15.25 13.68 21.57
N ILE A 176 -14.23 12.98 22.06
CA ILE A 176 -13.56 13.34 23.33
C ILE A 176 -12.80 14.67 23.20
N GLY A 177 -12.11 14.88 22.08
CA GLY A 177 -11.39 16.12 21.79
C GLY A 177 -12.33 17.32 21.65
N GLY A 178 -13.45 17.16 20.93
CA GLY A 178 -14.49 18.18 20.82
C GLY A 178 -15.15 18.50 22.15
N SER A 179 -15.43 17.47 22.96
CA SER A 179 -15.99 17.63 24.31
C SER A 179 -15.02 18.38 25.24
N SER A 180 -13.73 18.03 25.22
CA SER A 180 -12.71 18.65 26.06
C SER A 180 -12.43 20.09 25.66
N PHE A 181 -12.45 20.39 24.35
CA PHE A 181 -12.29 21.75 23.83
C PHE A 181 -13.49 22.65 24.14
N ALA A 182 -14.71 22.10 24.07
CA ALA A 182 -15.93 22.81 24.48
C ALA A 182 -15.95 23.13 25.98
N LEU A 183 -15.47 22.22 26.83
CA LEU A 183 -15.36 22.42 28.28
C LEU A 183 -14.31 23.49 28.65
N LEU A 184 -13.18 23.52 27.93
CA LEU A 184 -12.16 24.57 28.06
C LEU A 184 -12.68 25.96 27.65
N ILE A 185 -13.47 26.05 26.57
CA ILE A 185 -14.10 27.29 26.15
C ILE A 185 -15.13 27.77 27.18
N LEU A 186 -15.95 26.87 27.73
CA LEU A 186 -16.92 27.19 28.78
C LEU A 186 -16.24 27.66 30.07
N GLN A 187 -15.11 27.06 30.43
CA GLN A 187 -14.33 27.45 31.60
C GLN A 187 -13.62 28.80 31.43
N HIS A 188 -13.24 29.19 30.21
CA HIS A 188 -12.69 30.50 29.90
C HIS A 188 -13.76 31.59 29.75
N PHE A 189 -15.01 31.24 29.46
CA PHE A 189 -16.12 32.20 29.40
C PHE A 189 -16.75 32.49 30.77
N PHE A 190 -16.59 31.57 31.73
CA PHE A 190 -17.15 31.70 33.09
C PHE A 190 -16.19 32.34 34.11
N LEU A 191 -14.96 32.69 33.71
CA LEU A 191 -13.90 33.27 34.54
C LEU A 191 -13.53 34.66 34.02
#